data_AF-A0A0E3ZAK9-F1
#
_entry.id   AF-A0A0E3ZAK9-F1
#
_cell.length_a   1.000
_cell.length_b   1.000
_cell.length_c   1.000
_cell.angle_alpha   90.00
_cell.angle_beta   90.00
_cell.angle_gamma   90.00
#
_symmetry.space_group_name_H-M   'P 1'
#
loop_
_entity.id
_entity.type
_entity.pdbx_description
1 polymer ?
#
loop_
_entity_poly.entity_id
_entity_poly.type
_entity_poly.pdbx_seq_one_letter_code
_entity_poly.pdbx_strand_id
1 'polypeptide(L)'
;MIRYCIRKFCDYYIEKIDENLEKEAIKILNDEELRIYFNMDYYDRWHGLLVYSIMKKVTTDRNYLIFSILHDCGKKRASFLLRIIHKLGFVTRLKNHPKIGYDMLEKINKDVAILILHHHDKNTSGMLKVFQDIDDRS
;
A
#
# COMPACT_ATOMS: atom_id res chain seq x y z
N MET A 1 -4.89 -13.65 17.55
CA MET A 1 -5.67 -13.82 16.30
C MET A 1 -7.00 -13.05 16.32
N ILE A 2 -7.89 -13.28 17.29
CA ILE A 2 -9.22 -12.61 17.37
C ILE A 2 -9.11 -11.08 17.43
N ARG A 3 -8.28 -10.52 18.34
CA ARG A 3 -8.07 -9.07 18.46
C ARG A 3 -7.59 -8.41 17.15
N TYR A 4 -6.69 -9.07 16.42
CA TYR A 4 -6.22 -8.60 15.11
C TYR A 4 -7.37 -8.57 14.09
N CYS A 5 -8.22 -9.60 14.06
CA CYS A 5 -9.34 -9.66 13.12
C CYS A 5 -10.38 -8.57 13.41
N ILE A 6 -10.65 -8.28 14.69
CA ILE A 6 -11.52 -7.17 15.10
C ILE A 6 -10.92 -5.83 14.65
N ARG A 7 -9.62 -5.60 14.90
CA ARG A 7 -8.93 -4.38 14.44
C ARG A 7 -9.06 -4.20 12.93
N LYS A 8 -8.66 -5.20 12.13
CA LYS A 8 -8.75 -5.11 10.66
C LYS A 8 -10.18 -5.00 10.13
N PHE A 9 -11.19 -5.48 10.88
CA PHE A 9 -12.59 -5.21 10.55
C PHE A 9 -12.94 -3.74 10.75
N CYS A 10 -12.58 -3.16 11.90
CA CYS A 10 -12.76 -1.73 12.15
C CYS A 10 -12.00 -0.89 11.12
N ASP A 11 -10.74 -1.23 10.84
CA ASP A 11 -9.93 -0.53 9.85
C ASP A 11 -10.59 -0.53 8.46
N TYR A 12 -11.23 -1.64 8.08
CA TYR A 12 -11.85 -1.77 6.76
C TYR A 12 -13.19 -1.03 6.63
N TYR A 13 -14.00 -0.99 7.69
CA TYR A 13 -15.39 -0.51 7.62
C TYR A 13 -15.67 0.80 8.36
N ILE A 14 -14.81 1.22 9.28
CA ILE A 14 -15.04 2.38 10.16
C ILE A 14 -14.10 3.53 9.82
N GLU A 15 -12.85 3.24 9.49
CA GLU A 15 -11.83 4.26 9.26
C GLU A 15 -12.14 5.13 8.06
N LYS A 16 -11.69 6.39 8.14
CA LYS A 16 -11.92 7.40 7.12
C LYS A 16 -10.62 8.04 6.68
N ILE A 17 -10.51 8.29 5.39
CA ILE A 17 -9.43 9.08 4.81
C ILE A 17 -9.49 10.51 5.36
N ASP A 18 -8.37 10.98 5.90
CA ASP A 18 -8.15 12.40 6.18
C ASP A 18 -7.96 13.13 4.84
N GLU A 19 -8.94 13.96 4.48
CA GLU A 19 -8.95 14.69 3.21
C GLU A 19 -7.76 15.65 3.04
N ASN A 20 -7.23 16.21 4.13
CA ASN A 20 -6.08 17.11 4.04
C ASN A 20 -4.82 16.32 3.74
N LEU A 21 -4.66 15.16 4.39
CA LEU A 21 -3.55 14.25 4.12
C LEU A 21 -3.64 13.70 2.69
N GLU A 22 -4.84 13.33 2.22
CA GLU A 22 -5.03 12.87 0.85
C GLU A 22 -4.67 13.97 -0.16
N LYS A 23 -5.17 15.21 0.04
CA LYS A 23 -4.82 16.36 -0.81
C LYS A 23 -3.33 16.65 -0.84
N GLU A 24 -2.62 16.41 0.26
CA GLU A 24 -1.16 16.53 0.31
C GLU A 24 -0.49 15.41 -0.49
N ALA A 25 -0.86 14.15 -0.23
CA ALA A 25 -0.28 12.97 -0.84
C ALA A 25 -0.49 12.93 -2.36
N ILE A 26 -1.67 13.26 -2.86
CA ILE A 26 -1.94 13.21 -4.30
C ILE A 26 -1.15 14.25 -5.10
N LYS A 27 -0.66 15.33 -4.47
CA LYS A 27 0.16 16.36 -5.14
C LYS A 27 1.55 15.86 -5.54
N ILE A 28 2.05 14.79 -4.91
CA ILE A 28 3.35 14.21 -5.28
C ILE A 28 3.24 13.16 -6.38
N LEU A 29 2.03 12.71 -6.71
CA LEU A 29 1.77 11.76 -7.78
C LEU A 29 1.65 12.49 -9.13
N ASN A 30 2.12 11.85 -10.20
CA ASN A 30 1.80 12.25 -11.57
C ASN A 30 0.39 11.78 -11.98
N ASP A 31 -0.08 12.19 -13.15
CA ASP A 31 -1.45 11.88 -13.63
C ASP A 31 -1.73 10.37 -13.75
N GLU A 32 -0.74 9.56 -14.12
CA GLU A 32 -0.91 8.11 -14.27
C GLU A 32 -0.90 7.41 -12.91
N GLU A 33 0.02 7.80 -12.02
CA GLU A 33 0.08 7.37 -10.62
C GLU A 33 -1.22 7.72 -9.87
N LEU A 34 -1.77 8.91 -10.12
CA LEU A 34 -3.02 9.37 -9.53
C LEU A 34 -4.22 8.53 -9.99
N ARG A 35 -4.26 8.14 -11.27
CA ARG A 35 -5.27 7.19 -11.77
C ARG A 35 -5.15 5.83 -11.10
N ILE A 36 -3.93 5.35 -10.86
CA ILE A 36 -3.70 4.09 -10.12
C ILE A 36 -4.23 4.24 -8.69
N TYR A 37 -3.88 5.32 -7.99
CA TYR A 37 -4.34 5.61 -6.65
C TYR A 37 -5.87 5.55 -6.55
N PHE A 38 -6.60 6.29 -7.39
CA PHE A 38 -8.07 6.29 -7.35
C PHE A 38 -8.73 4.97 -7.80
N ASN A 39 -7.97 4.07 -8.44
CA ASN A 39 -8.44 2.72 -8.77
C ASN A 39 -8.25 1.70 -7.63
N MET A 40 -7.47 2.02 -6.60
CA MET A 40 -7.32 1.20 -5.40
C MET A 40 -8.62 1.15 -4.59
N ASP A 41 -8.78 0.10 -3.79
CA ASP A 41 -9.88 0.02 -2.83
C ASP A 41 -9.79 1.16 -1.81
N TYR A 42 -10.93 1.58 -1.24
CA TYR A 42 -10.95 2.65 -0.24
C TYR A 42 -10.00 2.35 0.93
N TYR A 43 -10.05 1.10 1.42
CA TYR A 43 -9.18 0.63 2.48
C TYR A 43 -7.70 0.72 2.13
N ASP A 44 -7.31 0.29 0.92
CA ASP A 44 -5.90 0.32 0.51
C ASP A 44 -5.39 1.76 0.33
N ARG A 45 -6.25 2.70 -0.11
CA ARG A 45 -5.89 4.12 -0.14
C ARG A 45 -5.69 4.68 1.26
N TRP A 46 -6.63 4.42 2.18
CA TRP A 46 -6.49 4.81 3.58
C TRP A 46 -5.21 4.25 4.20
N HIS A 47 -4.93 2.96 3.99
CA HIS A 47 -3.74 2.29 4.47
C HIS A 47 -2.46 2.93 3.90
N GLY A 48 -2.41 3.14 2.58
CA GLY A 48 -1.29 3.83 1.93
C GLY A 48 -1.06 5.25 2.46
N LEU A 49 -2.13 6.00 2.76
CA LEU A 49 -2.01 7.33 3.37
C LEU A 49 -1.49 7.28 4.81
N LEU A 50 -1.90 6.29 5.60
CA LEU A 50 -1.37 6.10 6.96
C LEU A 50 0.14 5.86 6.90
N VAL A 51 0.59 4.95 6.03
CA VAL A 51 2.02 4.65 5.83
C VAL A 51 2.77 5.89 5.32
N TYR A 52 2.21 6.62 4.34
CA TYR A 52 2.75 7.89 3.86
C TYR A 52 2.94 8.94 4.97
N SER A 53 1.94 9.09 5.86
CA SER A 53 1.97 10.06 6.96
C SER A 53 3.13 9.84 7.93
N ILE A 54 3.58 8.59 8.06
CA ILE A 54 4.72 8.19 8.87
C ILE A 54 6.00 8.32 8.05
N MET A 55 6.01 7.81 6.81
CA MET A 55 7.17 7.83 5.91
C MET A 55 7.68 9.25 5.64
N LYS A 56 6.79 10.24 5.50
CA LYS A 56 7.18 11.65 5.30
C LYS A 56 7.91 12.29 6.47
N LYS A 57 7.91 11.65 7.64
CA LYS A 57 8.70 12.06 8.82
C LYS A 57 10.07 11.38 8.87
N VAL A 58 10.27 10.34 8.05
CA VAL A 58 11.46 9.48 8.06
C VAL A 58 12.36 9.77 6.87
N THR A 59 11.79 10.09 5.72
CA THR A 59 12.54 10.34 4.48
C THR A 59 11.94 11.47 3.67
N THR A 60 12.78 12.14 2.89
CA THR A 60 12.40 13.11 1.86
C THR A 60 12.53 12.53 0.45
N ASP A 61 12.95 11.26 0.32
CA ASP A 61 13.05 10.57 -0.96
C ASP A 61 11.66 10.42 -1.59
N ARG A 62 11.47 11.10 -2.72
CA ARG A 62 10.18 11.14 -3.42
C ARG A 62 9.68 9.76 -3.83
N ASN A 63 10.57 8.86 -4.27
CA ASN A 63 10.17 7.52 -4.71
C ASN A 63 9.66 6.69 -3.54
N TYR A 64 10.28 6.80 -2.35
CA TYR A 64 9.76 6.14 -1.15
C TYR A 64 8.42 6.71 -0.68
N LEU A 65 8.19 8.00 -0.85
CA LEU A 65 6.90 8.62 -0.53
C LEU A 65 5.80 8.17 -1.51
N ILE A 66 6.05 8.18 -2.82
CA ILE A 66 5.10 7.67 -3.82
C ILE A 66 4.83 6.17 -3.59
N PHE A 67 5.91 5.40 -3.39
CA PHE A 67 5.83 3.99 -3.05
C PHE A 67 4.93 3.73 -1.84
N SER A 68 5.05 4.54 -0.77
CA SER A 68 4.21 4.35 0.41
C SER A 68 2.71 4.48 0.13
N ILE A 69 2.33 5.39 -0.76
CA ILE A 69 0.94 5.61 -1.17
C ILE A 69 0.44 4.44 -2.02
N LEU A 70 1.28 3.90 -2.90
CA LEU A 70 0.87 2.98 -3.97
C LEU A 70 1.26 1.51 -3.74
N HIS A 71 1.95 1.16 -2.65
CA HIS A 71 2.55 -0.17 -2.47
C HIS A 71 1.57 -1.34 -2.66
N ASP A 72 0.32 -1.13 -2.26
CA ASP A 72 -0.76 -2.11 -2.31
C ASP A 72 -1.61 -2.05 -3.59
N CYS A 73 -1.25 -1.23 -4.58
CA CYS A 73 -2.08 -1.00 -5.78
C CYS A 73 -2.40 -2.28 -6.57
N GLY A 74 -1.52 -3.29 -6.53
CA GLY A 74 -1.75 -4.59 -7.15
C GLY A 74 -2.89 -5.42 -6.53
N LYS A 75 -3.38 -5.04 -5.33
CA LYS A 75 -4.58 -5.64 -4.73
C LYS A 75 -5.85 -5.23 -5.51
N LYS A 76 -5.81 -4.10 -6.23
CA LYS A 76 -6.95 -3.51 -6.94
C LYS A 76 -8.14 -3.33 -5.96
N ARG A 77 -9.37 -3.52 -6.41
CA ARG A 77 -10.57 -3.52 -5.56
C ARG A 77 -10.81 -4.90 -4.93
N ALA A 78 -9.87 -5.38 -4.12
CA ALA A 78 -10.02 -6.65 -3.42
C ALA A 78 -11.00 -6.54 -2.25
N SER A 79 -12.09 -7.31 -2.32
CA SER A 79 -13.12 -7.33 -1.28
C SER A 79 -12.59 -7.86 0.05
N PHE A 80 -13.22 -7.44 1.14
CA PHE A 80 -12.94 -7.94 2.49
C PHE A 80 -13.00 -9.48 2.59
N LEU A 81 -13.98 -10.12 1.95
CA LEU A 81 -14.10 -11.58 1.93
C LEU A 81 -12.86 -12.24 1.29
N LEU A 82 -12.37 -11.71 0.17
CA LEU A 82 -11.16 -12.22 -0.47
C LEU A 82 -9.94 -12.11 0.45
N ARG A 83 -9.84 -11.03 1.23
CA ARG A 83 -8.78 -10.82 2.22
C ARG A 83 -8.86 -11.81 3.38
N ILE A 84 -10.08 -12.11 3.87
CA ILE A 84 -10.28 -13.15 4.89
C ILE A 84 -9.85 -14.51 4.36
N ILE A 85 -10.34 -14.91 3.17
CA ILE A 85 -10.00 -16.20 2.55
C ILE A 85 -8.48 -16.33 2.38
N HIS A 86 -7.84 -15.29 1.86
CA HIS A 86 -6.39 -15.27 1.73
C HIS A 86 -5.66 -15.47 3.06
N LYS A 87 -6.13 -14.79 4.11
CA LYS A 87 -5.54 -14.89 5.45
C LYS A 87 -5.74 -16.26 6.11
N LEU A 88 -6.78 -17.00 5.71
CA LEU A 88 -7.00 -18.39 6.14
C LEU A 88 -6.08 -19.39 5.43
N GLY A 89 -5.15 -18.92 4.59
CA GLY A 89 -4.12 -19.76 3.95
C GLY A 89 -4.49 -20.23 2.54
N PHE A 90 -5.64 -19.80 2.01
CA PHE A 90 -6.00 -20.12 0.63
C PHE A 90 -5.15 -19.31 -0.37
N VAL A 91 -4.75 -19.95 -1.46
CA VAL A 91 -4.05 -19.29 -2.55
C VAL A 91 -5.05 -18.40 -3.29
N THR A 92 -4.81 -17.09 -3.26
CA THR A 92 -5.63 -16.09 -3.95
C THR A 92 -4.74 -15.18 -4.79
N ARG A 93 -5.36 -14.37 -5.67
CA ARG A 93 -4.64 -13.34 -6.44
C ARG A 93 -3.88 -12.34 -5.57
N LEU A 94 -4.23 -12.20 -4.28
CA LEU A 94 -3.53 -11.30 -3.37
C LEU A 94 -2.08 -11.71 -3.12
N LYS A 95 -1.73 -12.99 -3.29
CA LYS A 95 -0.33 -13.44 -3.19
C LYS A 95 0.57 -12.75 -4.21
N ASN A 96 0.03 -12.42 -5.39
CA ASN A 96 0.78 -11.85 -6.50
C ASN A 96 0.61 -10.32 -6.59
N HIS A 97 0.02 -9.66 -5.59
CA HIS A 97 -0.16 -8.21 -5.62
C HIS A 97 1.15 -7.42 -5.81
N PRO A 98 2.33 -7.84 -5.32
CA PRO A 98 3.58 -7.10 -5.58
C PRO A 98 3.93 -7.12 -7.07
N LYS A 99 3.80 -8.29 -7.71
CA LYS A 99 4.06 -8.44 -9.14
C LYS A 99 3.04 -7.68 -9.99
N ILE A 100 1.75 -7.75 -9.64
CA ILE A 100 0.69 -7.00 -10.33
C ILE A 100 0.95 -5.49 -10.21
N GLY A 101 1.31 -5.00 -9.02
CA GLY A 101 1.62 -3.59 -8.80
C GLY A 101 2.85 -3.13 -9.57
N TYR A 102 3.90 -3.96 -9.61
CA TYR A 102 5.07 -3.73 -10.47
C TYR A 102 4.66 -3.60 -11.95
N ASP A 103 3.86 -4.53 -12.48
CA ASP A 103 3.43 -4.51 -13.89
C ASP A 103 2.57 -3.28 -14.21
N MET A 104 1.85 -2.75 -13.22
CA MET A 104 1.06 -1.52 -13.35
C MET A 104 1.93 -0.26 -13.42
N LEU A 105 3.08 -0.24 -12.75
CA LEU A 105 3.91 0.96 -12.58
C LEU A 105 5.21 0.95 -13.38
N GLU A 106 5.69 -0.19 -13.89
CA GLU A 106 7.04 -0.29 -14.48
C GLU A 106 7.29 0.68 -15.66
N LYS A 107 6.24 1.04 -16.41
CA LYS A 107 6.31 1.98 -17.53
C LYS A 107 6.06 3.44 -17.14
N ILE A 108 5.54 3.66 -15.92
CA ILE A 108 5.17 4.98 -15.38
C ILE A 108 6.29 5.48 -14.46
N ASN A 109 6.68 4.65 -13.49
CA ASN A 109 7.72 4.93 -12.51
C ASN A 109 8.43 3.61 -12.13
N LYS A 110 9.53 3.32 -12.82
CA LYS A 110 10.26 2.06 -12.69
C LYS A 110 10.85 1.85 -11.28
N ASP A 111 11.34 2.92 -10.65
CA ASP A 111 11.96 2.84 -9.32
C ASP A 111 10.92 2.46 -8.27
N VAL A 112 9.75 3.12 -8.31
CA VAL A 112 8.61 2.77 -7.45
C VAL A 112 8.13 1.35 -7.75
N ALA A 113 8.03 0.95 -9.02
CA ALA A 113 7.64 -0.40 -9.39
C ALA A 113 8.55 -1.46 -8.77
N ILE A 114 9.88 -1.25 -8.80
CA ILE A 114 10.86 -2.15 -8.17
C ILE A 114 10.65 -2.22 -6.67
N LEU A 115 10.45 -1.08 -5.98
CA LEU A 115 10.14 -1.08 -4.54
C LEU A 115 8.88 -1.90 -4.23
N ILE A 116 7.83 -1.76 -5.05
CA ILE A 116 6.60 -2.56 -4.94
C ILE A 116 6.86 -4.04 -5.19
N LEU A 117 7.70 -4.42 -6.14
CA LEU A 117 7.97 -5.83 -6.40
C LEU A 117 8.56 -6.54 -5.17
N HIS A 118 9.42 -5.84 -4.44
CA HIS A 118 10.27 -6.40 -3.39
C HIS A 118 9.78 -6.11 -1.96
N HIS A 119 8.66 -5.41 -1.78
CA HIS A 119 8.22 -4.98 -0.43
C HIS A 119 7.80 -6.11 0.52
N HIS A 120 7.66 -7.36 0.06
CA HIS A 120 7.45 -8.54 0.92
C HIS A 120 8.70 -9.43 1.06
N ASP A 121 9.85 -9.02 0.52
CA ASP A 121 11.08 -9.79 0.62
C ASP A 121 11.56 -9.85 2.08
N LYS A 122 12.02 -11.03 2.51
CA LYS A 122 12.36 -11.30 3.91
C LYS A 122 13.71 -10.73 4.35
N ASN A 123 14.65 -10.59 3.41
CA ASN A 123 16.05 -10.23 3.67
C ASN A 123 16.36 -8.83 3.14
N THR A 124 15.49 -7.87 3.43
CA THR A 124 15.62 -6.46 3.05
C THR A 124 16.43 -5.68 4.08
N SER A 125 17.03 -4.58 3.65
CA SER A 125 17.80 -3.68 4.52
C SER A 125 17.56 -2.21 4.12
N GLY A 126 18.10 -1.29 4.92
CA GLY A 126 17.97 0.15 4.66
C GLY A 126 16.52 0.64 4.70
N MET A 127 16.20 1.59 3.83
CA MET A 127 14.90 2.27 3.84
C MET A 127 13.72 1.33 3.50
N LEU A 128 13.93 0.31 2.67
CA LEU A 128 12.90 -0.69 2.39
C LEU A 128 12.51 -1.49 3.64
N LYS A 129 13.48 -1.79 4.52
CA LYS A 129 13.19 -2.43 5.80
C LYS A 129 12.41 -1.51 6.75
N VAL A 130 12.77 -0.22 6.78
CA VAL A 130 12.03 0.78 7.57
C VAL A 130 10.58 0.89 7.08
N PHE A 131 10.37 0.92 5.75
CA PHE A 131 9.05 0.90 5.16
C PHE A 131 8.24 -0.32 5.60
N GLN A 132 8.79 -1.54 5.48
CA GLN A 132 8.11 -2.77 5.89
C GLN A 132 7.69 -2.76 7.36
N ASP A 133 8.56 -2.26 8.24
CA ASP A 133 8.26 -2.18 9.67
C ASP A 133 7.12 -1.19 9.97
N ILE A 134 6.97 -0.13 9.16
CA ILE A 134 5.85 0.82 9.25
C ILE A 134 4.57 0.18 8.69
N ASP A 135 4.66 -0.46 7.52
CA ASP A 135 3.56 -1.13 6.85
C ASP A 135 2.92 -2.24 7.71
N ASP A 136 3.76 -3.10 8.31
CA ASP A 136 3.33 -4.18 9.21
C ASP A 136 2.59 -3.69 10.47
N ARG A 137 2.90 -2.47 10.92
CA ARG A 137 2.29 -1.85 12.12
C ARG A 137 1.02 -1.09 11.80
N SER A 138 0.82 -0.72 10.54
CA SER A 138 -0.30 0.09 10.06
C SER A 138 -1.58 -0.72 9.83
#